data_AF-A0A1H1FQM9-F1
#
_entry.id   AF-A0A1H1FQM9-F1
#
_cell.length_a   1.000
_cell.length_b   1.000
_cell.length_c   1.000
_cell.angle_alpha   90.00
_cell.angle_beta   90.00
_cell.angle_gamma   90.00
#
_symmetry.space_group_name_H-M   'P 1'
#
loop_
_entity.id
_entity.type
_entity.pdbx_description
1 polymer ?
#
loop_
_entity_poly.entity_id
_entity_poly.type
_entity_poly.pdbx_seq_one_letter_code
_entity_poly.pdbx_strand_id
1 'polypeptide(L)'
;MLVSLLGMSASSTRSDLRRTATTEQSGPRRLFAALVGLTVLFVFLQSLTAGEFISDGLSGAAKHTWTDVHGFVAYPIMVCALAASVVGFARLRASREAAAWAGALFALSVLQWLLGHCITTLGWDWVTPWHVVLAFVVYGVAVWLLVRAVAMLRG
;
A
#
# COMPACT_ATOMS: atom_id res chain seq x y z
N MET A 1 -45.58 -4.13 -46.80
CA MET A 1 -44.21 -3.74 -46.45
C MET A 1 -44.29 -2.95 -45.13
N LEU A 2 -44.24 -3.62 -43.98
CA LEU A 2 -44.31 -2.99 -42.65
C LEU A 2 -43.01 -3.32 -41.92
N VAL A 3 -42.16 -2.31 -41.73
CA VAL A 3 -40.85 -2.43 -41.10
C VAL A 3 -41.00 -2.37 -39.58
N SER A 4 -40.41 -3.36 -38.92
CA SER A 4 -40.32 -3.54 -37.47
C SER A 4 -39.52 -2.40 -36.82
N LEU A 5 -40.16 -1.61 -35.94
CA LEU A 5 -39.58 -0.45 -35.25
C LEU A 5 -39.39 -0.64 -33.73
N LEU A 6 -39.47 -1.88 -33.22
CA LEU A 6 -39.49 -2.13 -31.77
C LEU A 6 -38.13 -2.56 -31.14
N GLY A 7 -37.02 -2.56 -31.90
CA GLY A 7 -35.74 -3.11 -31.43
C GLY A 7 -34.73 -2.12 -30.83
N MET A 8 -34.85 -0.81 -31.05
CA MET A 8 -33.72 0.12 -30.85
C MET A 8 -33.62 0.77 -29.45
N SER A 9 -34.70 0.84 -28.66
CA SER A 9 -34.66 1.55 -27.36
C SER A 9 -34.08 0.73 -26.20
N ALA A 10 -34.32 -0.58 -26.12
CA ALA A 10 -33.87 -1.39 -24.99
C ALA A 10 -32.34 -1.64 -24.97
N SER A 11 -31.70 -1.65 -26.14
CA SER A 11 -30.25 -1.88 -26.27
C SER A 11 -29.43 -0.69 -25.79
N SER A 12 -29.86 0.54 -26.10
CA SER A 12 -29.17 1.78 -25.70
C SER A 12 -29.18 2.00 -24.18
N THR A 13 -30.33 1.77 -23.54
CA THR A 13 -30.46 1.91 -22.08
C THR A 13 -29.57 0.92 -21.34
N ARG A 14 -29.43 -0.31 -21.85
CA ARG A 14 -28.56 -1.34 -21.25
C ARG A 14 -27.07 -1.04 -21.43
N SER A 15 -26.68 -0.46 -22.57
CA SER A 15 -25.28 -0.05 -22.81
C SER A 15 -24.87 1.15 -21.96
N ASP A 16 -25.77 2.13 -21.77
CA ASP A 16 -25.49 3.31 -20.95
C ASP A 16 -25.41 2.96 -19.47
N LEU A 17 -26.33 2.15 -18.95
CA LEU A 17 -26.27 1.66 -17.56
C LEU A 17 -25.00 0.83 -17.29
N ARG A 18 -24.60 -0.01 -18.25
CA ARG A 18 -23.35 -0.79 -18.14
C ARG A 18 -22.11 0.11 -18.18
N ARG A 19 -22.09 1.12 -19.05
CA ARG A 19 -20.98 2.09 -19.15
C ARG A 19 -20.83 2.87 -17.85
N THR A 20 -21.93 3.44 -17.32
CA THR A 20 -21.92 4.19 -16.06
C THR A 20 -21.46 3.33 -14.88
N ALA A 21 -21.94 2.08 -14.78
CA ALA A 21 -21.51 1.15 -13.73
C ALA A 21 -20.00 0.78 -13.83
N THR A 22 -19.47 0.61 -15.05
CA THR A 22 -18.03 0.36 -15.23
C THR A 22 -17.16 1.56 -14.88
N THR A 23 -17.62 2.78 -15.16
CA THR A 23 -16.88 4.01 -14.84
C THR A 23 -16.86 4.26 -13.33
N GLU A 24 -17.99 4.11 -12.63
CA GLU A 24 -18.06 4.31 -11.18
C GLU A 24 -17.17 3.35 -10.39
N GLN A 25 -17.08 2.08 -10.80
CA GLN A 25 -16.22 1.09 -10.12
C GLN A 25 -14.72 1.28 -10.42
N SER A 26 -14.36 1.98 -11.50
CA SER A 26 -12.95 2.19 -11.88
C SER A 26 -12.23 3.17 -10.95
N GLY A 27 -12.92 4.17 -10.39
CA GLY A 27 -12.35 5.18 -9.51
C GLY A 27 -11.77 4.62 -8.20
N PRO A 28 -12.56 3.88 -7.40
CA PRO A 28 -12.09 3.29 -6.15
C PRO A 28 -10.92 2.31 -6.33
N ARG A 29 -10.91 1.52 -7.42
CA ARG A 29 -9.82 0.59 -7.72
C ARG A 29 -8.53 1.33 -8.05
N ARG A 30 -8.59 2.41 -8.84
CA ARG A 30 -7.44 3.28 -9.14
C ARG A 30 -6.88 3.94 -7.90
N LEU A 31 -7.76 4.48 -7.03
CA LEU A 31 -7.32 5.08 -5.76
C LEU A 31 -6.64 4.05 -4.86
N PHE A 32 -7.23 2.87 -4.70
CA PHE A 32 -6.64 1.78 -3.93
C PHE A 32 -5.24 1.40 -4.47
N ALA A 33 -5.13 1.20 -5.79
CA ALA A 33 -3.85 0.87 -6.42
C ALA A 33 -2.80 1.98 -6.28
N ALA A 34 -3.20 3.25 -6.37
CA ALA A 34 -2.30 4.38 -6.15
C ALA A 34 -1.78 4.43 -4.71
N LEU A 35 -2.65 4.23 -3.71
CA LEU A 35 -2.26 4.19 -2.30
C LEU A 35 -1.31 3.02 -2.00
N VAL A 36 -1.58 1.84 -2.57
CA VAL A 36 -0.67 0.69 -2.46
C VAL A 36 0.68 0.98 -3.15
N GLY A 37 0.66 1.58 -4.34
CA GLY A 37 1.87 1.99 -5.05
C GLY A 37 2.72 2.99 -4.27
N LEU A 38 2.09 4.00 -3.66
CA LEU A 38 2.77 4.94 -2.76
C LEU A 38 3.34 4.23 -1.52
N THR A 39 2.59 3.29 -0.94
CA THR A 39 3.08 2.48 0.19
C THR A 39 4.36 1.74 -0.20
N VAL A 40 4.38 1.08 -1.37
CA VAL A 40 5.55 0.37 -1.89
C VAL A 40 6.72 1.32 -2.14
N LEU A 41 6.45 2.49 -2.74
CA LEU A 41 7.47 3.51 -2.95
C LEU A 41 8.13 3.93 -1.63
N PHE A 42 7.35 4.21 -0.59
CA PHE A 42 7.92 4.61 0.69
C PHE A 42 8.63 3.46 1.41
N VAL A 43 8.15 2.22 1.30
CA VAL A 43 8.86 1.03 1.80
C VAL A 43 10.22 0.89 1.10
N PHE A 44 10.27 1.10 -0.21
CA PHE A 44 11.54 1.11 -0.96
C PHE A 44 12.47 2.24 -0.49
N LEU A 45 11.99 3.47 -0.37
CA LEU A 45 12.78 4.59 0.15
C LEU A 45 13.27 4.33 1.58
N GLN A 46 12.45 3.71 2.44
CA GLN A 46 12.86 3.34 3.79
C GLN A 46 13.96 2.27 3.79
N SER A 47 13.96 1.34 2.81
CA SER A 47 15.04 0.37 2.66
C SER A 47 16.37 1.01 2.23
N LEU A 48 16.33 2.04 1.37
CA LEU A 48 17.51 2.79 0.98
C LEU A 48 18.12 3.55 2.17
N THR A 49 17.29 4.24 2.94
CA THR A 49 17.74 4.97 4.13
C THR A 49 18.29 4.04 5.22
N ALA A 50 17.84 2.77 5.28
CA ALA A 50 18.43 1.77 6.17
C ALA A 50 19.84 1.36 5.73
N GLY A 51 20.12 1.32 4.42
CA GLY A 51 21.45 1.01 3.89
C GLY A 51 22.51 2.02 4.32
N GLU A 52 22.13 3.30 4.46
CA GLU A 52 23.04 4.37 4.90
C GLU A 52 23.53 4.20 6.35
N PHE A 53 22.86 3.40 7.19
CA PHE A 53 23.33 3.09 8.55
C PHE A 53 24.65 2.33 8.57
N ILE A 54 24.88 1.55 7.50
CA ILE A 54 25.93 0.55 7.39
C ILE A 54 27.15 1.13 6.66
N SER A 55 27.02 2.34 6.08
CA SER A 55 28.11 3.02 5.41
C SER A 55 29.27 3.33 6.38
N ASP A 56 30.36 2.59 6.22
CA ASP A 56 31.62 2.83 6.92
C ASP A 56 32.13 4.24 6.64
N GLY A 57 32.64 4.92 7.68
CA GLY A 57 33.20 6.27 7.57
C GLY A 57 32.24 7.42 7.85
N LEU A 58 30.94 7.16 8.09
CA LEU A 58 30.03 8.20 8.58
C LEU A 58 30.32 8.58 10.04
N SER A 59 30.29 9.89 10.33
CA SER A 59 30.35 10.40 11.69
C SER A 59 29.12 9.95 12.50
N GLY A 60 29.25 9.90 13.84
CA GLY A 60 28.12 9.53 14.72
C GLY A 60 26.90 10.44 14.53
N ALA A 61 27.11 11.74 14.31
CA ALA A 61 26.05 12.69 14.02
C ALA A 61 25.34 12.39 12.69
N ALA A 62 26.09 12.03 11.64
CA ALA A 62 25.50 11.65 10.36
C ALA A 62 24.67 10.35 10.47
N LYS A 63 25.16 9.35 11.21
CA LYS A 63 24.41 8.11 11.49
C LYS A 63 23.10 8.39 12.23
N HIS A 64 23.12 9.30 13.21
CA HIS A 64 21.91 9.73 13.92
C HIS A 64 20.91 10.39 12.97
N THR A 65 21.35 11.35 12.16
CA THR A 65 20.48 12.02 11.18
C THR A 65 19.83 11.04 10.22
N TRP A 66 20.60 10.07 9.68
CA TRP A 66 20.02 9.05 8.80
C TRP A 66 19.01 8.17 9.54
N THR A 67 19.25 7.86 10.82
CA THR A 67 18.32 7.10 11.67
C THR A 67 16.99 7.84 11.83
N ASP A 68 17.04 9.16 12.05
CA ASP A 68 15.85 9.99 12.13
C ASP A 68 15.09 10.05 10.79
N VAL A 69 15.82 10.21 9.69
CA VAL A 69 15.24 10.23 8.33
C VAL A 69 14.54 8.90 8.04
N HIS A 70 15.19 7.77 8.32
CA HIS A 70 14.60 6.44 8.17
C HIS A 70 13.33 6.28 9.01
N GLY A 71 13.36 6.72 10.27
CA GLY A 71 12.21 6.72 11.17
C GLY A 71 11.05 7.57 10.65
N PHE A 72 11.36 8.72 10.04
CA PHE A 72 10.35 9.63 9.48
C PHE A 72 9.64 9.05 8.24
N VAL A 73 10.33 8.27 7.41
CA VAL A 73 9.73 7.63 6.22
C VAL A 73 8.68 6.56 6.60
N ALA A 74 8.68 6.05 7.83
CA ALA A 74 7.68 5.08 8.29
C ALA A 74 6.25 5.66 8.33
N TYR A 75 6.09 6.95 8.61
CA TYR A 75 4.77 7.60 8.73
C TYR A 75 3.95 7.53 7.43
N PRO A 76 4.46 7.97 6.26
CA PRO A 76 3.68 7.90 5.03
C PRO A 76 3.35 6.46 4.61
N ILE A 77 4.18 5.46 4.94
CA ILE A 77 3.85 4.03 4.72
C ILE A 77 2.59 3.67 5.49
N MET A 78 2.58 3.94 6.79
CA MET A 78 1.45 3.63 7.67
C MET A 78 0.17 4.36 7.20
N VAL A 79 0.27 5.65 6.88
CA VAL A 79 -0.88 6.44 6.41
C VAL A 79 -1.44 5.90 5.10
N CYS A 80 -0.57 5.60 4.12
CA CYS A 80 -1.01 5.09 2.82
C CYS A 80 -1.62 3.68 2.94
N ALA A 81 -1.01 2.79 3.73
CA ALA A 81 -1.51 1.44 3.96
C ALA A 81 -2.88 1.45 4.67
N LEU A 82 -3.04 2.31 5.69
CA LEU A 82 -4.30 2.49 6.39
C LEU A 82 -5.38 3.04 5.44
N ALA A 83 -5.06 4.09 4.67
CA ALA A 83 -5.98 4.66 3.70
C ALA A 83 -6.39 3.63 2.64
N ALA A 84 -5.45 2.81 2.14
CA ALA A 84 -5.75 1.73 1.21
C ALA A 84 -6.71 0.71 1.84
N SER A 85 -6.48 0.30 3.09
CA SER A 85 -7.37 -0.61 3.82
C SER A 85 -8.78 -0.03 3.96
N VAL A 86 -8.90 1.24 4.38
CA VAL A 86 -10.20 1.94 4.51
C VAL A 86 -10.93 2.01 3.18
N VAL A 87 -10.25 2.41 2.10
CA VAL A 87 -10.85 2.45 0.75
C VAL A 87 -11.30 1.06 0.31
N GLY A 88 -10.48 0.04 0.55
CA GLY A 88 -10.78 -1.35 0.23
C GLY A 88 -12.05 -1.85 0.93
N PHE A 89 -12.16 -1.67 2.25
CA PHE A 89 -13.33 -2.11 3.01
C PHE A 89 -14.59 -1.29 2.68
N ALA A 90 -14.45 0.02 2.51
CA ALA A 90 -15.58 0.91 2.26
C ALA A 90 -16.13 0.78 0.83
N ARG A 91 -15.26 0.57 -0.18
CA ARG A 91 -15.63 0.75 -1.59
C ARG A 91 -15.36 -0.47 -2.48
N LEU A 92 -14.58 -1.47 -2.05
CA LEU A 92 -14.21 -2.64 -2.85
C LEU A 92 -14.78 -3.95 -2.26
N ARG A 93 -16.11 -4.06 -2.20
CA ARG A 93 -16.82 -5.21 -1.58
C ARG A 93 -16.39 -6.58 -2.11
N ALA A 94 -16.08 -6.70 -3.41
CA ALA A 94 -15.62 -7.95 -4.03
C ALA A 94 -14.14 -8.28 -3.75
N SER A 95 -13.40 -7.35 -3.15
CA SER A 95 -11.94 -7.46 -2.94
C SER A 95 -11.55 -7.20 -1.49
N ARG A 96 -12.42 -7.61 -0.55
CA ARG A 96 -12.17 -7.48 0.90
C ARG A 96 -10.90 -8.18 1.35
N GLU A 97 -10.49 -9.23 0.66
CA GLU A 97 -9.20 -9.89 0.89
C GLU A 97 -8.02 -8.91 0.70
N ALA A 98 -7.98 -8.17 -0.40
CA ALA A 98 -6.93 -7.17 -0.64
C ALA A 98 -6.98 -6.02 0.39
N ALA A 99 -8.18 -5.63 0.83
CA ALA A 99 -8.36 -4.65 1.90
C ALA A 99 -7.82 -5.14 3.25
N ALA A 100 -8.04 -6.43 3.56
CA ALA A 100 -7.51 -7.07 4.76
C ALA A 100 -5.98 -7.12 4.73
N TRP A 101 -5.38 -7.45 3.59
CA TRP A 101 -3.93 -7.43 3.43
C TRP A 101 -3.33 -6.02 3.50
N ALA A 102 -4.02 -4.99 2.99
CA ALA A 102 -3.62 -3.60 3.23
C ALA A 102 -3.66 -3.24 4.73
N GLY A 103 -4.66 -3.74 5.46
CA GLY A 103 -4.77 -3.57 6.92
C GLY A 103 -3.68 -4.34 7.67
N ALA A 104 -3.35 -5.55 7.22
CA ALA A 104 -2.24 -6.33 7.76
C ALA A 104 -0.90 -5.63 7.50
N LEU A 105 -0.69 -5.07 6.31
CA LEU A 105 0.49 -4.28 5.98
C LEU A 105 0.61 -3.06 6.91
N PHE A 106 -0.48 -2.33 7.16
CA PHE A 106 -0.50 -1.25 8.14
C PHE A 106 -0.10 -1.74 9.55
N ALA A 107 -0.70 -2.83 10.04
CA ALA A 107 -0.38 -3.38 11.35
C ALA A 107 1.09 -3.83 11.46
N LEU A 108 1.61 -4.48 10.43
CA LEU A 108 3.03 -4.88 10.35
C LEU A 108 3.94 -3.65 10.32
N SER A 109 3.57 -2.57 9.61
CA SER A 109 4.33 -1.32 9.60
C SER A 109 4.34 -0.62 10.96
N VAL A 110 3.21 -0.63 11.70
CA VAL A 110 3.16 -0.13 13.08
C VAL A 110 4.07 -0.95 13.99
N LEU A 111 4.02 -2.29 13.89
CA LEU A 111 4.89 -3.16 14.66
C LEU A 111 6.37 -2.88 14.33
N GLN A 112 6.69 -2.74 13.04
CA GLN A 112 8.05 -2.39 12.59
C GLN A 112 8.54 -1.07 13.19
N TRP A 113 7.68 -0.05 13.19
CA TRP A 113 7.97 1.26 13.78
C TRP A 113 8.19 1.19 15.29
N LEU A 114 7.38 0.39 16.01
CA LEU A 114 7.55 0.13 17.44
C LEU A 114 8.87 -0.58 17.75
N LEU A 115 9.23 -1.62 16.98
CA LEU A 115 10.52 -2.31 17.15
C LEU A 115 11.69 -1.35 16.89
N GLY A 116 11.57 -0.46 15.92
CA GLY A 116 12.55 0.61 15.68
C GLY A 116 12.74 1.51 16.90
N HIS A 117 11.64 1.92 17.55
CA HIS A 117 11.71 2.70 18.79
C HIS A 117 12.30 1.93 19.98
N CYS A 118 12.03 0.62 20.10
CA CYS A 118 12.68 -0.19 21.12
C CYS A 118 14.19 -0.19 20.96
N ILE A 119 14.70 -0.22 19.71
CA ILE A 119 16.13 -0.16 19.43
C ILE A 119 16.67 1.24 19.77
N THR A 120 16.09 2.30 19.21
CA THR A 120 16.65 3.66 19.31
C THR A 120 16.41 4.36 20.65
N THR A 121 15.30 4.06 21.33
CA THR A 121 14.88 4.77 22.55
C THR A 121 15.09 3.94 23.82
N LEU A 122 14.92 2.61 23.74
CA LEU A 122 15.08 1.72 24.90
C LEU A 122 16.44 1.00 24.92
N GLY A 123 17.25 1.14 23.87
CA GLY A 123 18.56 0.49 23.76
C GLY A 123 18.48 -1.04 23.62
N TRP A 124 17.38 -1.57 23.08
CA TRP A 124 17.18 -3.01 22.96
C TRP A 124 17.81 -3.56 21.68
N ASP A 125 19.14 -3.54 21.60
CA ASP A 125 19.89 -3.94 20.41
C ASP A 125 19.60 -5.38 19.95
N TRP A 126 19.25 -6.27 20.90
CA TRP A 126 18.87 -7.66 20.62
C TRP A 126 17.59 -7.79 19.76
N VAL A 127 16.80 -6.72 19.64
CA VAL A 127 15.60 -6.65 18.80
C VAL A 127 15.94 -6.47 17.32
N THR A 128 17.14 -5.97 17.01
CA THR A 128 17.58 -5.62 15.65
C THR A 128 17.36 -6.74 14.62
N PRO A 129 17.73 -8.01 14.87
CA PRO A 129 17.50 -9.07 13.88
C PRO A 129 16.02 -9.27 13.57
N TRP A 130 15.15 -9.16 14.57
CA TRP A 130 13.70 -9.30 14.41
C TRP A 130 13.10 -8.13 13.63
N HIS A 131 13.57 -6.91 13.90
CA HIS A 131 13.21 -5.73 13.12
C HIS A 131 13.61 -5.91 11.65
N VAL A 132 14.83 -6.38 11.36
CA VAL A 132 15.29 -6.59 9.99
C VAL A 132 14.50 -7.68 9.27
N VAL A 133 14.24 -8.82 9.91
CA VAL A 133 13.43 -9.90 9.31
C VAL A 133 12.00 -9.43 9.03
N LEU A 134 11.38 -8.70 9.97
CA LEU A 134 10.05 -8.15 9.78
C LEU A 134 10.01 -7.10 8.65
N ALA A 135 11.06 -6.29 8.46
CA ALA A 135 11.17 -5.39 7.31
C ALA A 135 11.05 -6.14 5.98
N PHE A 136 11.73 -7.29 5.83
CA PHE A 136 11.63 -8.10 4.61
C PHE A 136 10.21 -8.65 4.39
N VAL A 137 9.52 -9.04 5.47
CA VAL A 137 8.11 -9.47 5.39
C VAL A 137 7.21 -8.31 4.93
N VAL A 138 7.36 -7.12 5.53
CA VAL A 138 6.64 -5.90 5.11
C VAL A 138 6.88 -5.62 3.64
N TYR A 139 8.14 -5.70 3.19
CA TYR A 139 8.53 -5.49 1.80
C TYR A 139 7.84 -6.49 0.86
N GLY A 140 7.90 -7.79 1.19
CA GLY A 140 7.28 -8.85 0.40
C GLY A 140 5.76 -8.70 0.29
N VAL A 141 5.09 -8.40 1.41
CA VAL A 141 3.64 -8.17 1.45
C VAL A 141 3.27 -6.93 0.62
N ALA A 142 4.04 -5.84 0.71
CA ALA A 142 3.80 -4.63 -0.07
C ALA A 142 3.88 -4.89 -1.58
N VAL A 143 4.93 -5.58 -2.05
CA VAL A 143 5.10 -5.94 -3.46
C VAL A 143 3.99 -6.88 -3.93
N TRP A 144 3.66 -7.91 -3.15
CA TRP A 144 2.56 -8.83 -3.47
C TRP A 144 1.22 -8.09 -3.59
N LEU A 145 0.94 -7.18 -2.65
CA LEU A 145 -0.29 -6.38 -2.65
C LEU A 145 -0.36 -5.44 -3.86
N LEU A 146 0.78 -4.88 -4.30
CA LEU A 146 0.87 -4.07 -5.51
C LEU A 146 0.48 -4.88 -6.76
N VAL A 147 1.02 -6.09 -6.90
CA VAL A 147 0.67 -6.98 -8.02
C VAL A 147 -0.83 -7.28 -8.04
N ARG A 148 -1.42 -7.59 -6.87
CA ARG A 148 -2.87 -7.80 -6.72
C ARG A 148 -3.67 -6.55 -7.09
N ALA A 149 -3.26 -5.38 -6.62
CA ALA A 149 -3.93 -4.11 -6.89
C ALA A 149 -3.89 -3.75 -8.39
N VAL A 150 -2.77 -3.97 -9.07
CA VAL A 150 -2.65 -3.75 -10.52
C VAL A 150 -3.51 -4.75 -11.29
N ALA A 151 -3.58 -6.02 -10.88
CA ALA A 151 -4.44 -7.02 -11.50
C ALA A 151 -5.93 -6.61 -11.43
N MET A 152 -6.36 -6.00 -10.32
CA MET A 152 -7.73 -5.49 -10.13
C MET A 152 -8.08 -4.33 -11.08
N LEU A 153 -7.09 -3.63 -11.64
CA LEU A 153 -7.33 -2.58 -12.65
C LEU A 153 -7.61 -3.16 -14.04
N ARG A 154 -7.25 -4.43 -14.29
CA ARG A 154 -7.31 -5.08 -15.60
C ARG A 154 -8.55 -5.96 -15.81
N GLY A 155 -9.19 -6.41 -14.72
CA GLY A 155 -10.43 -7.20 -14.75
C GLY A 155 -11.64 -6.39 -14.33
#